data_AF-A0A968BXB8-F1
#
_entry.id   AF-A0A968BXB8-F1
#
_cell.length_a   1.000
_cell.length_b   1.000
_cell.length_c   1.000
_cell.angle_alpha   90.00
_cell.angle_beta   90.00
_cell.angle_gamma   90.00
#
_symmetry.space_group_name_H-M   'P 1'
#
loop_
_entity.id
_entity.type
_entity.pdbx_description
1 polymer ?
#
loop_
_entity_poly.entity_id
_entity_poly.type
_entity_poly.pdbx_seq_one_letter_code
_entity_poly.pdbx_strand_id
1 'polypeptide(L)'
;FRMTVLLPIQPETELGDYRDVRVSFEPEPVTDEDVEARLEELQKENGQWVPVERAAALGDQVVLDFEASADGEQIMNQEGHEMVLEAESSIPM
;
A
#
# COMPACT_ATOMS: atom_id res chain seq x y z
N PHE A 1 1.43 59.20 25.28
CA PHE A 1 0.88 57.84 25.47
C PHE A 1 2.01 56.85 25.35
N ARG A 2 2.19 55.96 26.34
CA ARG A 2 3.23 54.93 26.34
C ARG A 2 2.53 53.58 26.35
N MET A 3 2.80 52.76 25.35
CA MET A 3 2.26 51.42 25.23
C MET A 3 3.42 50.44 25.38
N THR A 4 3.26 49.49 26.30
CA THR A 4 4.21 48.41 26.55
C THR A 4 3.55 47.12 26.09
N VAL A 5 4.19 46.41 25.16
CA VAL A 5 3.70 45.13 24.63
C VAL A 5 4.66 44.03 25.07
N LEU A 6 4.11 42.98 25.67
CA LEU A 6 4.83 41.75 26.02
C LEU A 6 4.81 40.84 24.80
N LEU A 7 5.94 40.68 24.13
CA LEU A 7 6.11 39.70 23.06
C LEU A 7 6.74 38.43 23.66
N PRO A 8 6.08 37.26 23.55
CA PRO A 8 6.70 35.98 23.87
C PRO A 8 7.75 35.67 22.80
N ILE A 9 9.01 35.59 23.19
CA ILE A 9 10.09 35.08 22.35
C ILE A 9 10.20 33.57 22.53
N GLN A 10 10.46 32.84 21.45
CA GLN A 10 10.72 31.41 21.52
C GLN A 10 12.04 31.20 22.31
N PRO A 11 12.06 30.33 23.33
CA PRO A 11 13.29 30.08 24.08
C PRO A 11 14.33 29.41 23.18
N GLU A 12 15.57 29.90 23.25
CA GLU A 12 16.70 29.17 22.68
C GLU A 12 16.82 27.84 23.44
N THR A 13 16.73 26.73 22.71
CA THR A 13 16.80 25.38 23.26
C THR A 13 18.16 24.80 22.91
N GLU A 14 19.00 24.62 23.92
CA GLU A 14 20.24 23.85 23.78
C GLU A 14 19.88 22.37 23.94
N LEU A 15 19.99 21.62 22.85
CA LEU A 15 19.97 20.16 22.92
C LEU A 15 21.20 19.78 23.75
N GLY A 16 21.00 19.22 24.94
CA GLY A 16 22.07 18.65 25.76
C GLY A 16 22.77 17.49 25.06
N ASP A 17 23.44 16.61 25.80
CA ASP A 17 24.19 15.49 25.21
C ASP A 17 23.26 14.38 24.72
N TYR A 18 22.56 14.62 23.60
CA TYR A 18 21.65 13.67 22.95
C TYR A 18 22.35 12.37 22.50
N ARG A 19 23.68 12.36 22.51
CA ARG A 19 24.53 11.22 22.16
C ARG A 19 24.71 10.23 23.31
N ASP A 20 24.43 10.64 24.55
CA ASP A 20 24.44 9.77 25.73
C ASP A 20 23.15 8.97 25.90
N VAL A 21 22.08 9.34 25.17
CA VAL A 21 20.86 8.52 25.08
C VAL A 21 21.12 7.35 24.14
N ARG A 22 21.83 6.35 24.64
CA ARG A 22 22.00 5.07 23.94
C ARG A 22 20.72 4.26 24.05
N VAL A 23 19.84 4.41 23.07
CA VAL A 23 18.78 3.42 22.83
C VAL A 23 19.47 2.15 22.33
N SER A 24 19.23 1.02 23.00
CA SER A 24 19.68 -0.27 22.51
C SER A 24 18.95 -0.56 21.20
N PHE A 25 19.67 -0.49 20.09
CA PHE A 25 19.17 -0.98 18.81
C PHE A 25 19.32 -2.50 18.82
N GLU A 26 18.21 -3.20 19.00
CA GLU A 26 18.13 -4.62 18.76
C GLU A 26 17.88 -4.82 17.26
N PRO A 27 18.87 -5.29 16.48
CA PRO A 27 18.63 -5.61 15.08
C PRO A 27 17.65 -6.77 15.03
N GLU A 28 16.51 -6.59 14.35
CA GLU A 28 15.68 -7.71 13.97
C GLU A 28 16.48 -8.60 13.02
N PRO A 29 16.70 -9.88 13.36
CA PRO A 29 17.41 -10.78 12.47
C PRO A 29 16.56 -11.00 11.23
N VAL A 30 17.11 -10.72 10.05
CA VAL A 30 16.50 -11.15 8.80
C VAL A 30 16.61 -12.66 8.74
N THR A 31 15.47 -13.34 8.67
CA THR A 31 15.41 -14.80 8.58
C THR A 31 15.52 -15.25 7.13
N ASP A 32 15.89 -16.52 6.92
CA ASP A 32 15.87 -17.11 5.57
C ASP A 32 14.44 -17.13 4.98
N GLU A 33 13.42 -17.21 5.85
CA GLU A 33 12.01 -17.14 5.46
C GLU A 33 11.64 -15.76 4.88
N ASP A 34 12.15 -14.67 5.46
CA ASP A 34 11.94 -13.31 4.94
C ASP A 34 12.57 -13.12 3.55
N VAL A 35 13.72 -13.75 3.33
CA VAL A 35 14.43 -13.73 2.05
C VAL A 35 13.65 -14.53 0.99
N GLU A 36 13.16 -15.71 1.36
CA GLU A 36 12.37 -16.56 0.46
C GLU A 36 11.03 -15.90 0.11
N ALA A 37 10.33 -15.31 1.09
CA ALA A 37 9.10 -14.56 0.86
C ALA A 37 9.32 -13.38 -0.11
N ARG A 38 10.40 -12.61 0.09
CA ARG A 38 10.72 -11.50 -0.82
C ARG A 38 11.11 -11.97 -2.22
N LEU A 39 11.78 -13.11 -2.32
CA LEU A 39 12.14 -13.71 -3.61
C LEU A 39 10.90 -14.21 -4.37
N GLU A 40 9.95 -14.84 -3.68
CA GLU A 40 8.67 -15.26 -4.26
C GLU A 40 7.84 -14.07 -4.75
N GLU A 41 7.79 -12.99 -3.98
CA GLU A 41 7.11 -11.75 -4.38
C GLU A 41 7.72 -11.18 -5.66
N LEU A 42 9.05 -11.06 -5.71
CA LEU A 42 9.76 -10.61 -6.92
C LEU A 42 9.54 -11.53 -8.12
N GLN A 43 9.42 -12.85 -7.91
CA GLN A 43 9.10 -13.79 -8.97
C GLN A 43 7.67 -13.60 -9.50
N LYS A 44 6.71 -13.33 -8.62
CA LYS A 44 5.32 -13.04 -9.00
C LYS A 44 5.22 -11.72 -9.78
N GLU A 45 5.90 -10.66 -9.31
CA GLU A 45 5.92 -9.35 -9.97
C GLU A 45 6.54 -9.39 -11.38
N ASN A 46 7.57 -10.22 -11.59
CA ASN A 46 8.28 -10.34 -12.87
C ASN A 46 7.78 -11.50 -13.74
N GLY A 47 6.72 -12.20 -13.31
CA GLY A 47 6.08 -13.25 -14.08
C GLY A 47 5.43 -12.70 -15.36
N GLN A 48 5.60 -13.39 -16.47
CA GLN A 48 4.85 -13.08 -17.69
C GLN A 48 3.48 -13.77 -17.64
N TRP A 49 2.42 -13.01 -17.89
CA TRP A 49 1.07 -13.54 -18.02
C TRP A 49 0.94 -14.36 -19.30
N VAL A 50 0.45 -15.60 -19.17
CA VAL A 50 0.20 -16.51 -20.29
C VAL A 50 -1.30 -16.73 -20.42
N PRO A 51 -1.90 -16.53 -21.60
CA PRO A 51 -3.32 -16.76 -21.79
C PRO A 51 -3.66 -18.25 -21.62
N VAL A 52 -4.66 -18.54 -20.80
CA VAL A 52 -5.13 -19.91 -20.52
C VAL A 52 -6.64 -20.01 -20.72
N GLU A 53 -7.10 -21.11 -21.33
CA GLU A 53 -8.54 -21.38 -21.59
C GLU A 53 -9.15 -22.28 -20.48
N ARG A 54 -8.83 -22.00 -19.21
CA ARG A 54 -9.38 -22.73 -18.05
C ARG A 54 -10.32 -21.83 -17.25
N ALA A 55 -11.13 -22.43 -16.37
CA ALA A 55 -11.88 -21.64 -15.39
C ALA A 55 -10.91 -20.78 -14.56
N ALA A 56 -11.30 -19.52 -14.33
CA ALA A 56 -10.49 -18.56 -13.62
C ALA A 56 -10.25 -19.03 -12.17
N ALA A 57 -9.00 -18.99 -11.73
CA ALA A 57 -8.60 -19.36 -10.39
C ALA A 57 -7.92 -18.20 -9.67
N LEU A 58 -7.76 -18.34 -8.36
CA LEU A 58 -7.01 -17.39 -7.55
C LEU A 58 -5.57 -17.28 -8.07
N GLY A 59 -5.11 -16.07 -8.34
CA GLY A 59 -3.82 -15.75 -8.96
C GLY A 59 -3.86 -15.53 -10.47
N ASP A 60 -5.02 -15.68 -11.13
CA ASP A 60 -5.15 -15.39 -12.56
C ASP A 60 -5.51 -13.91 -12.80
N GLN A 61 -4.95 -13.34 -13.87
CA GLN A 61 -5.36 -12.04 -14.38
C GLN A 61 -6.55 -12.22 -15.33
N VAL A 62 -7.67 -11.55 -15.02
CA VAL A 62 -8.89 -11.56 -15.81
C VAL A 62 -9.20 -10.17 -16.31
N VAL A 63 -9.74 -10.09 -17.52
CA VAL A 63 -10.30 -8.87 -18.09
C VAL A 63 -11.82 -8.98 -17.99
N LEU A 64 -12.44 -8.06 -17.25
CA LEU A 64 -13.87 -8.04 -16.96
C LEU A 64 -14.50 -6.74 -17.44
N ASP A 65 -15.69 -6.87 -18.01
CA ASP A 65 -16.55 -5.75 -18.38
C ASP A 65 -17.70 -5.68 -17.37
N PHE A 66 -17.83 -4.54 -16.69
CA PHE A 66 -18.86 -4.31 -15.68
C PHE A 66 -19.90 -3.31 -16.19
N GLU A 67 -21.15 -3.75 -16.26
CA GLU A 67 -22.30 -2.90 -16.51
C GLU A 67 -23.19 -2.85 -15.25
N ALA A 68 -23.30 -1.67 -14.65
CA ALA A 68 -24.21 -1.43 -13.54
C ALA A 68 -25.35 -0.53 -13.99
N SER A 69 -26.59 -0.99 -13.78
CA SER A 69 -27.81 -0.22 -14.00
C SER A 69 -28.60 -0.12 -12.69
N ALA A 70 -29.12 1.07 -12.38
CA ALA A 70 -30.13 1.26 -11.33
C ALA A 70 -31.32 1.99 -11.96
N ASP A 71 -32.52 1.51 -11.65
CA ASP A 71 -33.78 2.12 -12.09
C ASP A 71 -33.87 2.42 -13.60
N GLY A 72 -33.21 1.60 -14.43
CA GLY A 72 -33.22 1.73 -15.89
C GLY A 72 -32.28 2.78 -16.46
N GLU A 73 -31.48 3.46 -15.63
CA GLU A 73 -30.42 4.38 -16.04
C GLU A 73 -29.03 3.75 -15.81
N GLN A 74 -28.17 3.80 -16.82
CA GLN A 74 -26.82 3.25 -16.73
C GLN A 74 -25.97 4.18 -15.87
N ILE A 75 -25.68 3.74 -14.65
CA ILE A 75 -24.92 4.52 -13.66
C ILE A 75 -23.42 4.32 -13.82
N MET A 76 -23.00 3.15 -14.31
CA MET A 76 -21.59 2.85 -14.50
C MET A 76 -21.39 1.82 -15.62
N ASN A 77 -20.51 2.16 -16.55
CA ASN A 77 -20.01 1.25 -17.58
C ASN A 77 -18.48 1.30 -17.49
N GLN A 78 -17.85 0.16 -17.19
CA GLN A 78 -16.41 -0.02 -17.27
C GLN A 78 -16.10 -1.23 -18.15
N GLU A 79 -15.47 -0.97 -19.29
CA GLU A 79 -14.98 -1.99 -20.23
C GLU A 79 -13.47 -2.15 -20.08
N GLY A 80 -12.98 -3.38 -20.22
CA GLY A 80 -11.56 -3.71 -20.22
C GLY A 80 -10.89 -3.60 -18.85
N HIS A 81 -11.62 -3.84 -17.74
CA HIS A 81 -11.03 -3.77 -16.42
C HIS A 81 -10.17 -5.02 -16.16
N GLU A 82 -8.86 -4.81 -16.10
CA GLU A 82 -7.89 -5.86 -15.83
C GLU A 82 -7.67 -6.00 -14.33
N MET A 83 -7.88 -7.20 -13.79
CA MET A 83 -7.77 -7.49 -12.35
C MET A 83 -7.09 -8.84 -12.12
N VAL A 84 -6.23 -8.93 -11.11
CA VAL A 84 -5.73 -10.20 -10.58
C VAL A 84 -6.72 -10.73 -9.55
N LEU A 85 -7.17 -11.98 -9.71
CA LEU A 85 -8.09 -12.62 -8.78
C LEU A 85 -7.38 -12.97 -7.48
N GLU A 86 -7.52 -12.12 -6.47
CA GLU A 86 -6.97 -12.34 -5.12
C GLU A 86 -8.10 -12.52 -4.10
N ALA A 87 -7.88 -13.37 -3.10
CA ALA A 87 -8.89 -13.68 -2.07
C ALA A 87 -9.29 -12.46 -1.21
N GLU A 88 -8.52 -11.37 -1.26
CA GLU A 88 -8.75 -10.12 -0.54
C GLU A 88 -9.19 -8.96 -1.44
N SER A 89 -9.56 -9.23 -2.71
CA SER A 89 -10.03 -8.17 -3.61
C SER A 89 -11.30 -7.50 -3.05
N SER A 90 -11.21 -6.18 -2.86
CA SER A 90 -12.21 -5.34 -2.17
C SER A 90 -13.48 -5.08 -2.99
N ILE A 91 -13.67 -5.74 -4.13
CA ILE A 91 -14.89 -5.63 -4.93
C ILE A 91 -15.66 -6.94 -4.81
N PRO A 92 -16.83 -6.95 -4.13
CA PRO A 92 -17.67 -8.14 -4.09
C PRO A 92 -18.14 -8.47 -5.51
N MET A 93 -17.93 -9.73 -5.92
CA MET A 93 -18.57 -10.35 -7.09
C MET A 93 -20.10 -10.33 -6.97
#